data_AF-A0A1X0Y7R8-F1
#
_entry.id   AF-A0A1X0Y7R8-F1
#
_cell.length_a   1.000
_cell.length_b   1.000
_cell.length_c   1.000
_cell.angle_alpha   90.00
_cell.angle_beta   90.00
_cell.angle_gamma   90.00
#
_symmetry.space_group_name_H-M   'P 1'
#
loop_
_entity.id
_entity.type
_entity.pdbx_description
1 polymer ?
#
loop_
_entity_poly.entity_id
_entity_poly.type
_entity_poly.pdbx_seq_one_letter_code
_entity_poly.pdbx_strand_id
1 'polypeptide(L)'
;MEPLALSLTVTPARSQFKKMMGQNNHFLITILVGLDCVETGQATLSPTFSTSWSPRSAKTSARRSRDFAIKALLAWAADSLDAYRRHLITPPGLYLTASECDSVKAQQGLWPRFKCLADLSGAPLAPEKDMVELLVVWRNKVVHTNSRDAITGELSRRLLENQSRIGEKYRDLHIRRAMDAAAHGAAPTFKEITALVSAAHELVKQVDSAVVARIDLDHYFRSALATYVAADPAKRTDNIWGRDPVRRRTSLLQIAQNAGMSTRSGDRTISSEFINELVTWTPKDARRELSSE
;
A
#
# COMPACT_ATOMS: atom_id res chain seq x y z
N MET A 1 24.40 -24.08 17.26
CA MET A 1 23.98 -22.76 16.72
C MET A 1 22.49 -22.84 16.48
N GLU A 2 21.70 -21.88 16.99
CA GLU A 2 20.26 -21.88 16.75
C GLU A 2 19.93 -21.73 15.24
N PRO A 3 18.85 -22.38 14.77
CA PRO A 3 18.38 -22.24 13.39
C PRO A 3 17.90 -20.81 13.13
N LEU A 4 18.21 -20.29 11.95
CA LEU A 4 17.84 -18.93 11.54
C LEU A 4 16.38 -18.93 11.10
N ALA A 5 15.45 -18.72 12.04
CA ALA A 5 14.01 -18.71 11.78
C ALA A 5 13.57 -17.39 11.13
N LEU A 6 13.72 -17.28 9.80
CA LEU A 6 13.29 -16.11 9.03
C LEU A 6 11.90 -16.30 8.45
N SER A 7 11.00 -15.37 8.72
CA SER A 7 9.63 -15.36 8.18
C SER A 7 9.29 -14.01 7.54
N LEU A 8 8.41 -14.05 6.54
CA LEU A 8 7.77 -12.87 5.96
C LEU A 8 6.32 -12.83 6.44
N THR A 9 5.94 -11.80 7.19
CA THR A 9 4.58 -11.65 7.71
C THR A 9 3.76 -10.59 6.97
N VAL A 10 4.46 -9.64 6.35
CA VAL A 10 3.90 -8.51 5.61
C VAL A 10 4.84 -8.18 4.47
N THR A 11 4.32 -7.91 3.27
CA THR A 11 5.19 -7.51 2.16
C THR A 11 5.77 -6.11 2.39
N PRO A 12 6.95 -5.79 1.82
CA PRO A 12 7.46 -4.42 1.76
C PRO A 12 6.44 -3.43 1.16
N ALA A 13 5.66 -3.88 0.16
CA ALA A 13 4.62 -3.07 -0.48
C ALA A 13 3.55 -2.60 0.51
N ARG A 14 3.03 -3.49 1.37
CA ARG A 14 2.05 -3.10 2.39
C ARG A 14 2.65 -2.20 3.46
N SER A 15 3.90 -2.44 3.84
CA SER A 15 4.60 -1.58 4.80
C SER A 15 4.73 -0.15 4.27
N GLN A 16 5.10 0.00 2.99
CA GLN A 16 5.17 1.29 2.31
C GLN A 16 3.79 1.95 2.17
N PHE A 17 2.76 1.20 1.75
CA PHE A 17 1.38 1.68 1.71
C PHE A 17 0.94 2.23 3.07
N LYS A 18 1.18 1.47 4.15
CA LYS A 18 0.78 1.86 5.50
C LYS A 18 1.49 3.13 5.96
N LYS A 19 2.79 3.25 5.69
CA LYS A 19 3.59 4.44 6.02
C LYS A 19 3.06 5.67 5.28
N MET A 20 2.85 5.56 3.98
CA MET A 20 2.37 6.66 3.14
C MET A 20 0.98 7.14 3.57
N MET A 21 0.04 6.20 3.76
CA MET A 21 -1.32 6.55 4.20
C MET A 21 -1.36 7.12 5.61
N GLY A 22 -0.55 6.59 6.54
CA GLY A 22 -0.43 7.12 7.90
C GLY A 22 0.08 8.56 7.90
N GLN A 23 1.11 8.85 7.11
CA GLN A 23 1.66 10.19 6.98
C GLN A 23 0.68 11.17 6.33
N ASN A 24 0.03 10.77 5.23
CA ASN A 24 -0.96 11.61 4.54
C ASN A 24 -2.17 11.92 5.43
N ASN A 25 -2.61 10.96 6.24
CA ASN A 25 -3.67 11.19 7.22
C ASN A 25 -3.23 12.16 8.31
N HIS A 26 -2.00 12.05 8.81
CA HIS A 26 -1.45 13.02 9.76
C HIS A 26 -1.36 14.43 9.17
N PHE A 27 -0.89 14.58 7.92
CA PHE A 27 -0.88 15.85 7.22
C PHE A 27 -2.27 16.46 7.10
N LEU A 28 -3.29 15.66 6.73
CA LEU A 28 -4.67 16.15 6.68
C LEU A 28 -5.11 16.65 8.05
N ILE A 29 -4.93 15.88 9.11
CA ILE A 29 -5.34 16.27 10.47
C ILE A 29 -4.67 17.60 10.87
N THR A 30 -3.36 17.73 10.66
CA THR A 30 -2.62 18.95 10.98
C THR A 30 -3.13 20.15 10.18
N ILE A 31 -3.40 19.98 8.87
CA ILE A 31 -3.99 21.02 8.03
C ILE A 31 -5.39 21.40 8.56
N LEU A 32 -6.23 20.43 8.90
CA LEU A 32 -7.59 20.68 9.37
C LEU A 32 -7.61 21.43 10.71
N VAL A 33 -6.68 21.13 11.62
CA VAL A 33 -6.51 21.87 12.88
C VAL A 33 -6.14 23.33 12.59
N GLY A 34 -5.15 23.57 11.71
CA GLY A 34 -4.78 24.93 11.34
C GLY A 34 -5.92 25.71 10.66
N LEU A 35 -6.68 25.03 9.79
CA LEU A 35 -7.84 25.62 9.12
C LEU A 35 -9.00 25.91 10.08
N ASP A 36 -9.13 25.15 11.17
CA ASP A 36 -10.11 25.43 12.22
C ASP A 36 -9.79 26.76 12.91
N CYS A 37 -8.52 26.99 13.27
CA CYS A 37 -8.06 28.26 13.83
C CYS A 37 -8.30 29.44 12.87
N VAL A 38 -8.13 29.23 11.56
CA VAL A 38 -8.47 30.24 10.55
C VAL A 38 -9.99 30.49 10.52
N GLU A 39 -10.80 29.44 10.54
CA GLU A 39 -12.26 29.53 10.50
C GLU A 39 -12.82 30.30 11.71
N THR A 40 -12.22 30.11 12.89
CA THR A 40 -12.60 30.76 14.15
C THR A 40 -11.94 32.13 14.37
N GLY A 41 -11.08 32.60 13.44
CA GLY A 41 -10.39 33.89 13.55
C GLY A 41 -9.26 33.93 14.58
N GLN A 42 -8.76 32.77 15.03
CA GLN A 42 -7.64 32.66 15.97
C GLN A 42 -6.26 32.74 15.27
N ALA A 43 -6.20 32.43 13.97
CA ALA A 43 -4.97 32.47 13.19
C ALA A 43 -4.84 33.78 12.39
N THR A 44 -3.64 34.35 12.40
CA THR A 44 -3.24 35.50 11.59
C THR A 44 -2.06 35.14 10.69
N LEU A 45 -1.86 35.91 9.62
CA LEU A 45 -0.71 35.71 8.74
C LEU A 45 0.59 36.00 9.51
N SER A 46 1.52 35.03 9.52
CA SER A 46 2.84 35.24 10.11
C SER A 46 3.63 36.28 9.30
N PRO A 47 4.39 37.19 9.96
CA PRO A 47 5.27 38.15 9.29
C PRO A 47 6.34 37.52 8.38
N THR A 48 6.63 36.22 8.57
CA THR A 48 7.60 35.48 7.75
C THR A 48 7.09 35.14 6.34
N PHE A 49 5.79 35.32 6.07
CA PHE A 49 5.22 35.09 4.74
C PHE A 49 5.48 36.30 3.84
N SER A 50 6.05 36.05 2.65
CA SER A 50 6.31 37.08 1.63
C SER A 50 5.10 37.39 0.75
N THR A 51 3.90 36.94 1.12
CA THR A 51 2.67 37.09 0.34
C THR A 51 1.58 37.75 1.16
N SER A 52 0.62 38.40 0.51
CA SER A 52 -0.57 38.95 1.18
C SER A 52 -1.66 37.89 1.31
N TRP A 53 -2.30 37.84 2.47
CA TRP A 53 -3.47 37.00 2.71
C TRP A 53 -4.56 37.82 3.41
N SER A 54 -5.52 38.30 2.62
CA SER A 54 -6.64 39.15 3.05
C SER A 54 -7.96 38.63 2.46
N PRO A 55 -8.40 37.41 2.85
CA PRO A 55 -9.63 36.84 2.29
C PRO A 55 -10.84 37.69 2.67
N ARG A 56 -11.81 37.84 1.75
CA ARG A 56 -13.10 38.50 2.04
C ARG A 56 -13.82 37.85 3.23
N SER A 57 -13.64 36.54 3.40
CA SER A 57 -14.16 35.77 4.54
C SER A 57 -13.17 34.67 4.89
N ALA A 58 -12.53 34.79 6.06
CA ALA A 58 -11.64 33.76 6.60
C ALA A 58 -12.36 32.42 6.75
N LYS A 59 -13.61 32.44 7.22
CA LYS A 59 -14.49 31.28 7.34
C LYS A 59 -14.71 30.55 6.02
N THR A 60 -15.09 31.26 4.96
CA THR A 60 -15.28 30.66 3.63
C THR A 60 -13.96 30.17 3.04
N SER A 61 -12.87 30.92 3.26
CA SER A 61 -11.53 30.51 2.84
C SER A 61 -11.12 29.19 3.49
N ALA A 62 -11.28 29.07 4.82
CA ALA A 62 -10.97 27.84 5.57
C ALA A 62 -11.78 26.63 5.08
N ARG A 63 -13.10 26.81 4.88
CA ARG A 63 -13.98 25.73 4.40
C ARG A 63 -13.57 25.21 3.03
N ARG A 64 -13.29 26.11 2.08
CA ARG A 64 -12.84 25.72 0.74
C ARG A 64 -11.47 25.04 0.77
N SER A 65 -10.56 25.50 1.62
CA SER A 65 -9.26 24.84 1.83
C SER A 65 -9.39 23.47 2.49
N ARG A 66 -10.36 23.29 3.40
CA ARG A 66 -10.69 22.00 4.01
C ARG A 66 -11.14 21.01 2.94
N ASP A 67 -12.05 21.43 2.06
CA ASP A 67 -12.49 20.60 0.94
C ASP A 67 -11.31 20.23 0.03
N PHE A 68 -10.46 21.19 -0.31
CA PHE A 68 -9.25 20.93 -1.09
C PHE A 68 -8.33 19.89 -0.44
N ALA A 69 -8.04 20.02 0.86
CA ALA A 69 -7.19 19.09 1.59
C ALA A 69 -7.79 17.67 1.65
N ILE A 70 -9.11 17.56 1.84
CA ILE A 70 -9.80 16.27 1.83
C ILE A 70 -9.79 15.62 0.45
N LYS A 71 -10.03 16.40 -0.62
CA LYS A 71 -9.92 15.92 -2.01
C LYS A 71 -8.50 15.46 -2.34
N ALA A 72 -7.49 16.16 -1.82
CA ALA A 72 -6.09 15.73 -1.97
C ALA A 72 -5.87 14.37 -1.31
N LEU A 73 -6.34 14.14 -0.07
CA LEU A 73 -6.22 12.82 0.57
C LEU A 73 -6.92 11.72 -0.23
N LEU A 74 -8.08 12.01 -0.83
CA LEU A 74 -8.78 11.06 -1.72
C LEU A 74 -7.92 10.66 -2.94
N ALA A 75 -7.26 11.64 -3.57
CA ALA A 75 -6.32 11.38 -4.66
C ALA A 75 -5.13 10.53 -4.21
N TRP A 76 -4.51 10.89 -3.08
CA TRP A 76 -3.39 10.16 -2.49
C TRP A 76 -3.75 8.72 -2.10
N ALA A 77 -4.97 8.48 -1.61
CA ALA A 77 -5.42 7.14 -1.27
C ALA A 77 -5.52 6.24 -2.51
N ALA A 78 -6.05 6.77 -3.62
CA ALA A 78 -6.11 6.05 -4.89
C ALA A 78 -4.71 5.79 -5.47
N ASP A 79 -3.80 6.78 -5.42
CA ASP A 79 -2.42 6.60 -5.87
C ASP A 79 -1.66 5.58 -5.01
N SER A 80 -1.90 5.58 -3.69
CA SER A 80 -1.32 4.59 -2.77
C SER A 80 -1.74 3.16 -3.10
N LEU A 81 -3.01 2.95 -3.44
CA LEU A 81 -3.51 1.65 -3.89
C LEU A 81 -2.84 1.20 -5.18
N ASP A 82 -2.66 2.11 -6.15
CA ASP A 82 -1.96 1.79 -7.39
C ASP A 82 -0.48 1.50 -7.15
N ALA A 83 0.19 2.28 -6.30
CA ALA A 83 1.58 2.05 -5.93
C ALA A 83 1.75 0.67 -5.27
N TYR A 84 0.92 0.32 -4.28
CA TYR A 84 0.93 -0.99 -3.65
C TYR A 84 0.83 -2.12 -4.69
N ARG A 85 -0.16 -2.04 -5.58
CA ARG A 85 -0.36 -3.02 -6.66
C ARG A 85 0.87 -3.08 -7.58
N ARG A 86 1.41 -1.93 -8.01
CA ARG A 86 2.61 -1.86 -8.85
C ARG A 86 3.79 -2.55 -8.19
N HIS A 87 4.02 -2.30 -6.91
CA HIS A 87 5.10 -2.95 -6.16
C HIS A 87 4.97 -4.48 -6.13
N LEU A 88 3.76 -5.02 -6.05
CA LEU A 88 3.56 -6.48 -6.10
C LEU A 88 3.79 -7.10 -7.48
N ILE A 89 3.59 -6.35 -8.57
CA ILE A 89 3.74 -6.86 -9.93
C ILE A 89 5.07 -6.45 -10.59
N THR A 90 5.90 -5.68 -9.88
CA THR A 90 7.19 -5.21 -10.40
C THR A 90 8.25 -6.28 -10.11
N PRO A 91 9.11 -6.62 -11.09
CA PRO A 91 10.16 -7.61 -10.90
C PRO A 91 11.10 -7.30 -9.70
N PRO A 92 11.66 -8.35 -9.07
CA PRO A 92 11.42 -9.76 -9.37
C PRO A 92 9.99 -10.16 -8.97
N GLY A 93 9.29 -10.88 -9.84
CA GLY A 93 7.87 -11.24 -9.69
C GLY A 93 7.65 -12.29 -8.61
N LEU A 94 8.02 -11.98 -7.36
CA LEU A 94 8.05 -12.93 -6.25
C LEU A 94 6.67 -13.24 -5.68
N TYR A 95 5.70 -12.40 -6.01
CA TYR A 95 4.36 -12.44 -5.45
C TYR A 95 3.35 -13.06 -6.43
N LEU A 96 3.63 -12.97 -7.73
CA LEU A 96 2.77 -13.37 -8.82
C LEU A 96 3.62 -13.88 -9.99
N THR A 97 3.11 -14.88 -10.69
CA THR A 97 3.68 -15.36 -11.96
C THR A 97 3.65 -14.27 -13.04
N ALA A 98 4.46 -14.43 -14.09
CA ALA A 98 4.47 -13.52 -15.23
C ALA A 98 3.07 -13.39 -15.87
N SER A 99 2.35 -14.50 -16.07
CA SER A 99 0.99 -14.52 -16.61
C SER A 99 -0.03 -13.81 -15.71
N GLU A 100 0.10 -13.94 -14.39
CA GLU A 100 -0.73 -13.20 -13.43
C GLU A 100 -0.44 -11.69 -13.50
N CYS A 101 0.83 -11.31 -13.58
CA CYS A 101 1.22 -9.91 -13.74
C CYS A 101 0.64 -9.30 -15.02
N ASP A 102 0.70 -10.03 -16.14
CA ASP A 102 0.17 -9.56 -17.42
C ASP A 102 -1.36 -9.49 -17.41
N SER A 103 -2.03 -10.43 -16.74
CA SER A 103 -3.48 -10.38 -16.51
C SER A 103 -3.91 -9.13 -15.75
N VAL A 104 -3.14 -8.73 -14.72
CA VAL A 104 -3.37 -7.48 -13.98
C VAL A 104 -3.11 -6.27 -14.87
N LYS A 105 -2.01 -6.24 -15.64
CA LYS A 105 -1.66 -5.11 -16.52
C LYS A 105 -2.68 -4.89 -17.64
N ALA A 106 -3.27 -5.96 -18.16
CA ALA A 106 -4.26 -5.92 -19.23
C ALA A 106 -5.56 -5.20 -18.83
N GLN A 107 -5.87 -5.16 -17.53
CA GLN A 107 -7.06 -4.46 -17.03
C GLN A 107 -6.96 -2.94 -17.24
N GLN A 108 -8.10 -2.30 -17.50
CA GLN A 108 -8.21 -0.86 -17.67
C GLN A 108 -8.75 -0.20 -16.39
N GLY A 109 -8.10 0.87 -15.94
CA GLY A 109 -8.47 1.59 -14.72
C GLY A 109 -7.95 0.96 -13.42
N LEU A 110 -7.96 1.75 -12.35
CA LEU A 110 -7.38 1.35 -11.07
C LEU A 110 -8.16 0.20 -10.41
N TRP A 111 -9.48 0.33 -10.31
CA TRP A 111 -10.29 -0.68 -9.63
C TRP A 111 -10.24 -2.05 -10.32
N PRO A 112 -10.46 -2.17 -11.65
CA PRO A 112 -10.37 -3.48 -12.31
C PRO A 112 -9.00 -4.15 -12.15
N ARG A 113 -7.91 -3.37 -12.20
CA ARG A 113 -6.55 -3.88 -11.93
C ARG A 113 -6.40 -4.41 -10.51
N PHE A 114 -6.89 -3.65 -9.52
CA PHE A 114 -6.80 -4.05 -8.12
C PHE A 114 -7.68 -5.25 -7.81
N LYS A 115 -8.90 -5.29 -8.37
CA LYS A 115 -9.81 -6.43 -8.25
C LYS A 115 -9.18 -7.70 -8.83
N CYS A 116 -8.61 -7.62 -10.04
CA CYS A 116 -7.88 -8.74 -10.66
C CYS A 116 -6.73 -9.24 -9.76
N LEU A 117 -5.93 -8.33 -9.18
CA LEU A 117 -4.90 -8.70 -8.20
C LEU A 117 -5.49 -9.44 -6.99
N ALA A 118 -6.60 -8.96 -6.45
CA ALA A 118 -7.23 -9.53 -5.27
C ALA A 118 -7.89 -10.90 -5.55
N ASP A 119 -8.48 -11.07 -6.73
CA ASP A 119 -9.02 -12.33 -7.22
C ASP A 119 -7.90 -13.36 -7.42
N LEU A 120 -6.81 -12.96 -8.09
CA LEU A 120 -5.63 -13.80 -8.29
C LEU A 120 -4.96 -14.18 -6.98
N SER A 121 -4.93 -13.27 -5.99
CA SER A 121 -4.33 -13.54 -4.68
C SER A 121 -5.15 -14.52 -3.84
N GLY A 122 -6.44 -14.72 -4.14
CA GLY A 122 -7.38 -15.51 -3.35
C GLY A 122 -7.84 -14.79 -2.08
N ALA A 123 -7.73 -13.46 -2.03
CA ALA A 123 -8.10 -12.68 -0.87
C ALA A 123 -9.63 -12.72 -0.64
N PRO A 124 -10.10 -12.92 0.61
CA PRO A 124 -11.52 -12.87 0.89
C PRO A 124 -12.02 -11.44 0.70
N LEU A 125 -12.78 -11.18 -0.36
CA LEU A 125 -13.24 -9.83 -0.68
C LEU A 125 -14.46 -9.47 0.16
N ALA A 126 -14.18 -8.89 1.33
CA ALA A 126 -15.14 -8.31 2.26
C ALA A 126 -15.69 -6.95 1.72
N PRO A 127 -16.68 -6.26 2.34
CA PRO A 127 -17.29 -5.04 1.77
C PRO A 127 -16.31 -3.88 1.56
N GLU A 128 -15.11 -3.97 2.13
CA GLU A 128 -13.94 -3.13 1.85
C GLU A 128 -13.68 -2.98 0.36
N LYS A 129 -13.92 -4.03 -0.43
CA LYS A 129 -13.75 -4.03 -1.88
C LYS A 129 -14.65 -2.98 -2.54
N ASP A 130 -15.91 -2.91 -2.11
CA ASP A 130 -16.93 -2.03 -2.67
C ASP A 130 -16.72 -0.60 -2.18
N MET A 131 -16.24 -0.44 -0.94
CA MET A 131 -15.77 0.85 -0.40
C MET A 131 -14.56 1.39 -1.18
N VAL A 132 -13.62 0.54 -1.57
CA VAL A 132 -12.48 0.94 -2.40
C VAL A 132 -12.90 1.24 -3.83
N GLU A 133 -13.84 0.49 -4.40
CA GLU A 133 -14.44 0.83 -5.70
C GLU A 133 -15.10 2.22 -5.64
N LEU A 134 -15.88 2.50 -4.60
CA LEU A 134 -16.46 3.83 -4.35
C LEU A 134 -15.38 4.92 -4.22
N LEU A 135 -14.29 4.66 -3.48
CA LEU A 135 -13.16 5.58 -3.37
C LEU A 135 -12.61 5.94 -4.77
N VAL A 136 -12.41 4.95 -5.64
CA VAL A 136 -11.87 5.17 -6.99
C VAL A 136 -12.83 5.99 -7.85
N VAL A 137 -14.12 5.65 -7.84
CA VAL A 137 -15.16 6.41 -8.57
C VAL A 137 -15.23 7.85 -8.07
N TRP A 138 -15.25 8.04 -6.74
CA TRP A 138 -15.31 9.36 -6.12
C TRP A 138 -14.07 10.19 -6.47
N ARG A 139 -12.88 9.58 -6.40
CA ARG A 139 -11.63 10.24 -6.80
C ARG A 139 -11.73 10.72 -8.24
N ASN A 140 -12.22 9.88 -9.15
CA ASN A 140 -12.29 10.25 -10.55
C ASN A 140 -13.29 11.39 -10.79
N LYS A 141 -14.44 11.39 -10.11
CA LYS A 141 -15.41 12.49 -10.17
C LYS A 141 -14.90 13.82 -9.64
N VAL A 142 -14.06 13.79 -8.61
CA VAL A 142 -13.55 14.99 -7.94
C VAL A 142 -12.30 15.56 -8.62
N VAL A 143 -11.44 14.69 -9.15
CA VAL A 143 -10.13 15.07 -9.68
C VAL A 143 -10.16 15.28 -11.20
N HIS A 144 -10.94 14.48 -11.93
CA HIS A 144 -10.97 14.56 -13.39
C HIS A 144 -12.21 15.32 -13.87
N THR A 145 -11.99 16.46 -14.52
CA THR A 145 -13.02 17.39 -14.98
C THR A 145 -14.05 16.76 -15.94
N ASN A 146 -13.67 15.70 -16.67
CA ASN A 146 -14.53 15.01 -17.65
C ASN A 146 -14.76 13.53 -17.32
N SER A 147 -14.68 13.12 -16.04
CA SER A 147 -14.87 11.70 -15.70
C SER A 147 -16.28 11.20 -16.04
N ARG A 148 -16.33 10.20 -16.92
CA ARG A 148 -17.52 9.41 -17.24
C ARG A 148 -17.77 8.28 -16.24
N ASP A 149 -16.89 8.10 -15.25
CA ASP A 149 -17.08 7.05 -14.24
C ASP A 149 -18.37 7.30 -13.48
N ALA A 150 -19.09 6.25 -13.15
CA ALA A 150 -20.35 6.34 -12.43
C ALA A 150 -20.42 5.21 -11.42
N ILE A 151 -21.14 5.46 -10.34
CA ILE A 151 -21.56 4.39 -9.44
C ILE A 151 -22.54 3.53 -10.22
N THR A 152 -22.13 2.31 -10.53
CA THR A 152 -22.99 1.36 -11.25
C THR A 152 -24.14 0.91 -10.35
N GLY A 153 -25.26 0.49 -10.94
CA GLY A 153 -26.37 -0.08 -10.16
C GLY A 153 -25.93 -1.29 -9.33
N GLU A 154 -24.99 -2.07 -9.87
CA GLU A 154 -24.41 -3.24 -9.22
C GLU A 154 -23.53 -2.86 -8.01
N LEU A 155 -22.66 -1.85 -8.14
CA LEU A 155 -21.91 -1.31 -6.99
C LEU A 155 -22.85 -0.74 -5.92
N SER A 156 -23.86 0.03 -6.33
CA SER A 156 -24.83 0.62 -5.41
C SER A 156 -25.58 -0.45 -4.62
N ARG A 157 -26.03 -1.51 -5.30
CA ARG A 157 -26.68 -2.66 -4.67
C ARG A 157 -25.80 -3.31 -3.60
N ARG A 158 -24.54 -3.68 -3.94
CA ARG A 158 -23.62 -4.32 -3.00
C ARG A 158 -23.29 -3.46 -1.79
N LEU A 159 -23.13 -2.14 -1.97
CA LEU A 159 -22.91 -1.19 -0.89
C LEU A 159 -24.12 -1.08 0.04
N LEU A 160 -25.34 -1.05 -0.50
CA LEU A 160 -26.57 -0.98 0.28
C LEU A 160 -26.85 -2.29 1.03
N GLU A 161 -26.59 -3.44 0.41
CA GLU A 161 -26.69 -4.76 1.05
C GLU A 161 -25.77 -4.88 2.28
N ASN A 162 -24.61 -4.20 2.25
CA ASN A 162 -23.65 -4.19 3.35
C ASN A 162 -23.75 -2.95 4.25
N GLN A 163 -24.80 -2.12 4.11
CA GLN A 163 -24.89 -0.82 4.78
C GLN A 163 -24.74 -0.92 6.31
N SER A 164 -25.41 -1.88 6.97
CA SER A 164 -25.34 -2.02 8.43
C SER A 164 -23.91 -2.36 8.89
N ARG A 165 -23.29 -3.35 8.23
CA ARG A 165 -21.90 -3.76 8.52
C ARG A 165 -20.90 -2.64 8.25
N ILE A 166 -21.10 -1.87 7.19
CA ILE A 166 -20.28 -0.68 6.88
C ILE A 166 -20.47 0.38 7.97
N GLY A 167 -21.71 0.65 8.38
CA GLY A 167 -22.03 1.59 9.46
C GLY A 167 -21.30 1.23 10.75
N GLU A 168 -21.49 0.01 11.24
CA GLU A 168 -20.87 -0.49 12.48
C GLU A 168 -19.34 -0.42 12.44
N LYS A 169 -18.73 -0.85 11.33
CA LYS A 169 -17.27 -0.91 11.22
C LYS A 169 -16.62 0.46 10.99
N TYR A 170 -17.31 1.37 10.30
CA TYR A 170 -16.75 2.64 9.85
C TYR A 170 -17.44 3.86 10.49
N ARG A 171 -17.64 3.79 11.82
CA ARG A 171 -18.09 4.90 12.68
C ARG A 171 -19.44 5.49 12.25
N ASP A 172 -20.42 4.65 11.93
CA ASP A 172 -21.76 5.03 11.44
C ASP A 172 -21.74 5.74 10.08
N LEU A 173 -20.92 5.27 9.15
CA LEU A 173 -20.91 5.79 7.79
C LEU A 173 -22.28 5.59 7.12
N HIS A 174 -22.91 6.69 6.71
CA HIS A 174 -24.15 6.64 5.92
C HIS A 174 -23.83 6.43 4.44
N ILE A 175 -23.73 5.16 4.03
CA ILE A 175 -23.24 4.82 2.69
C ILE A 175 -24.08 5.42 1.55
N ARG A 176 -25.40 5.55 1.73
CA ARG A 176 -26.27 6.22 0.75
C ARG A 176 -25.87 7.66 0.50
N ARG A 177 -25.66 8.43 1.58
CA ARG A 177 -25.23 9.83 1.49
C ARG A 177 -23.86 9.96 0.85
N ALA A 178 -22.94 9.05 1.17
CA ALA A 178 -21.62 9.01 0.58
C ALA A 178 -21.68 8.74 -0.95
N MET A 179 -22.51 7.80 -1.39
CA MET A 179 -22.75 7.55 -2.81
C MET A 179 -23.34 8.76 -3.52
N ASP A 180 -24.34 9.42 -2.92
CA ASP A 180 -24.97 10.61 -3.49
C ASP A 180 -23.95 11.75 -3.64
N ALA A 181 -23.13 12.00 -2.61
CA ALA A 181 -22.07 13.01 -2.65
C ALA A 181 -21.02 12.70 -3.73
N ALA A 182 -20.61 11.43 -3.85
CA ALA A 182 -19.68 10.98 -4.87
C ALA A 182 -20.23 11.16 -6.30
N ALA A 183 -21.50 10.81 -6.52
CA ALA A 183 -22.15 10.93 -7.83
C ALA A 183 -22.18 12.39 -8.33
N HIS A 184 -22.34 13.36 -7.42
CA HIS A 184 -22.35 14.79 -7.71
C HIS A 184 -20.96 15.44 -7.69
N GLY A 185 -19.88 14.68 -7.49
CA GLY A 185 -18.52 15.21 -7.44
C GLY A 185 -18.24 16.13 -6.25
N ALA A 186 -19.05 16.03 -5.19
CA ALA A 186 -18.85 16.79 -3.96
C ALA A 186 -17.57 16.35 -3.24
N ALA A 187 -16.98 17.24 -2.43
CA ALA A 187 -15.91 16.83 -1.53
C ALA A 187 -16.45 15.82 -0.52
N PRO A 188 -15.72 14.73 -0.21
CA PRO A 188 -16.09 13.92 0.93
C PRO A 188 -15.95 14.73 2.22
N THR A 189 -16.75 14.39 3.21
CA THR A 189 -16.53 14.83 4.59
C THR A 189 -15.30 14.15 5.18
N PHE A 190 -14.76 14.69 6.28
CA PHE A 190 -13.65 14.07 7.00
C PHE A 190 -13.99 12.63 7.46
N LYS A 191 -15.23 12.40 7.87
CA LYS A 191 -15.72 11.07 8.25
C LYS A 191 -15.70 10.08 7.08
N GLU A 192 -16.21 10.50 5.92
CA GLU A 192 -16.25 9.65 4.73
C GLU A 192 -14.85 9.32 4.23
N ILE A 193 -13.96 10.30 4.12
CA ILE A 193 -12.60 10.02 3.64
C ILE A 193 -11.83 9.11 4.60
N THR A 194 -11.95 9.30 5.92
CA THR A 194 -11.28 8.44 6.90
C THR A 194 -11.85 7.01 6.90
N ALA A 195 -13.15 6.85 6.66
CA ALA A 195 -13.77 5.53 6.47
C ALA A 195 -13.25 4.83 5.21
N LEU A 196 -13.19 5.53 4.07
CA LEU A 196 -12.69 4.98 2.80
C LEU A 196 -11.20 4.60 2.90
N VAL A 197 -10.38 5.44 3.55
CA VAL A 197 -8.97 5.13 3.84
C VAL A 197 -8.83 3.90 4.74
N SER A 198 -9.67 3.78 5.76
CA SER A 198 -9.67 2.60 6.64
C SER A 198 -10.07 1.33 5.89
N ALA A 199 -11.05 1.41 4.99
CA ALA A 199 -11.42 0.31 4.11
C ALA A 199 -10.27 -0.09 3.17
N ALA A 200 -9.56 0.88 2.60
CA ALA A 200 -8.37 0.63 1.77
C ALA A 200 -7.26 -0.09 2.54
N HIS A 201 -6.99 0.31 3.79
CA HIS A 201 -6.04 -0.40 4.66
C HIS A 201 -6.43 -1.86 4.91
N GLU A 202 -7.72 -2.11 5.16
CA GLU A 202 -8.19 -3.45 5.45
C GLU A 202 -8.19 -4.34 4.20
N LEU A 203 -8.57 -3.79 3.02
CA LEU A 203 -8.46 -4.51 1.76
C LEU A 203 -7.00 -4.86 1.42
N VAL A 204 -6.08 -3.89 1.52
CA VAL A 204 -4.65 -4.12 1.29
C VAL A 204 -4.11 -5.17 2.27
N LYS A 205 -4.55 -5.15 3.53
CA LYS A 205 -4.18 -6.17 4.51
C LYS A 205 -4.65 -7.57 4.09
N GLN A 206 -5.89 -7.71 3.61
CA GLN A 206 -6.44 -8.99 3.16
C GLN A 206 -5.68 -9.53 1.95
N VAL A 207 -5.44 -8.68 0.94
CA VAL A 207 -4.67 -9.02 -0.25
C VAL A 207 -3.24 -9.41 0.11
N ASP A 208 -2.58 -8.63 0.96
CA ASP A 208 -1.21 -8.88 1.41
C ASP A 208 -1.09 -10.21 2.15
N SER A 209 -2.02 -10.51 3.06
CA SER A 209 -2.02 -11.78 3.78
C SER A 209 -2.21 -12.97 2.83
N ALA A 210 -3.08 -12.85 1.82
CA ALA A 210 -3.29 -13.89 0.82
C ALA A 210 -2.06 -14.08 -0.09
N VAL A 211 -1.39 -12.98 -0.46
CA VAL A 211 -0.12 -13.01 -1.20
C VAL A 211 0.97 -13.68 -0.37
N VAL A 212 1.22 -13.23 0.87
CA VAL A 212 2.23 -13.82 1.76
C VAL A 212 1.98 -15.31 1.97
N ALA A 213 0.71 -15.72 2.05
CA ALA A 213 0.33 -17.12 2.20
C ALA A 213 0.61 -18.02 0.97
N ARG A 214 0.96 -17.49 -0.21
CA ARG A 214 1.38 -18.34 -1.35
C ARG A 214 2.88 -18.42 -1.55
N ILE A 215 3.63 -17.51 -0.95
CA ILE A 215 5.06 -17.33 -1.28
C ILE A 215 5.87 -18.52 -0.76
N ASP A 216 6.69 -19.07 -1.65
CA ASP A 216 7.84 -19.89 -1.29
C ASP A 216 8.93 -18.96 -0.72
N LEU A 217 9.20 -19.10 0.58
CA LEU A 217 10.13 -18.22 1.28
C LEU A 217 11.59 -18.46 0.88
N ASP A 218 11.94 -19.67 0.45
CA ASP A 218 13.29 -20.01 0.01
C ASP A 218 13.53 -19.35 -1.36
N HIS A 219 12.60 -19.51 -2.29
CA HIS A 219 12.65 -18.82 -3.59
C HIS A 219 12.61 -17.30 -3.45
N TYR A 220 11.74 -16.77 -2.59
CA TYR A 220 11.68 -15.34 -2.29
C TYR A 220 13.03 -14.79 -1.84
N PHE A 221 13.67 -15.47 -0.88
CA PHE A 221 14.95 -15.02 -0.37
C PHE A 221 16.08 -15.19 -1.39
N ARG A 222 16.07 -16.27 -2.19
CA ARG A 222 17.01 -16.46 -3.31
C ARG A 222 16.96 -15.31 -4.29
N SER A 223 15.77 -14.92 -4.75
CA SER A 223 15.66 -13.82 -5.72
C SER A 223 15.94 -12.44 -5.11
N ALA A 224 15.69 -12.25 -3.81
CA ALA A 224 16.17 -11.06 -3.08
C ALA A 224 17.70 -11.00 -3.06
N LEU A 225 18.37 -12.14 -2.87
CA LEU A 225 19.83 -12.25 -2.95
C LEU A 225 20.33 -11.99 -4.39
N ALA A 226 19.68 -12.56 -5.41
CA ALA A 226 20.01 -12.32 -6.81
C ALA A 226 19.93 -10.82 -7.15
N THR A 227 18.86 -10.14 -6.73
CA THR A 227 18.69 -8.69 -6.90
C THR A 227 19.80 -7.90 -6.19
N TYR A 228 20.16 -8.28 -4.96
CA TYR A 228 21.24 -7.64 -4.21
C TYR A 228 22.61 -7.83 -4.88
N VAL A 229 22.87 -9.02 -5.43
CA VAL A 229 24.13 -9.37 -6.09
C VAL A 229 24.22 -8.69 -7.46
N ALA A 230 23.15 -8.64 -8.25
CA ALA A 230 23.11 -8.06 -9.59
C ALA A 230 23.60 -6.60 -9.64
N ALA A 231 23.49 -5.85 -8.54
CA ALA A 231 23.97 -4.47 -8.45
C ALA A 231 25.51 -4.34 -8.57
N ASP A 232 26.27 -5.32 -8.06
CA ASP A 232 27.74 -5.38 -8.18
C ASP A 232 28.19 -6.82 -7.89
N PRO A 233 28.11 -7.74 -8.87
CA PRO A 233 28.20 -9.18 -8.61
C PRO A 233 29.47 -9.59 -7.88
N ALA A 234 30.64 -9.12 -8.34
CA ALA A 234 31.92 -9.48 -7.74
C ALA A 234 32.02 -9.00 -6.29
N LYS A 235 31.77 -7.71 -6.05
CA LYS A 235 31.88 -7.13 -4.70
C LYS A 235 30.84 -7.69 -3.75
N ARG A 236 29.60 -7.88 -4.22
CA ARG A 236 28.47 -8.34 -3.39
C ARG A 236 28.63 -9.79 -3.01
N THR A 237 29.09 -10.66 -3.92
CA THR A 237 29.38 -12.05 -3.56
C THR A 237 30.55 -12.16 -2.59
N ASP A 238 31.62 -11.40 -2.81
CA ASP A 238 32.81 -11.48 -1.95
C ASP A 238 32.50 -10.93 -0.54
N ASN A 239 31.63 -9.92 -0.43
CA ASN A 239 31.16 -9.38 0.84
C ASN A 239 30.31 -10.35 1.68
N ILE A 240 29.61 -11.30 1.05
CA ILE A 240 28.81 -12.30 1.77
C ILE A 240 29.64 -13.56 1.98
N TRP A 241 30.13 -14.16 0.90
CA TRP A 241 30.73 -15.49 0.88
C TRP A 241 32.26 -15.50 0.95
N GLY A 242 32.93 -14.34 0.88
CA GLY A 242 34.36 -14.22 1.19
C GLY A 242 34.69 -14.18 2.69
N ARG A 243 33.66 -14.22 3.55
CA ARG A 243 33.77 -14.18 5.01
C ARG A 243 33.61 -15.56 5.65
N ASP A 244 34.00 -15.65 6.93
CA ASP A 244 33.77 -16.84 7.75
C ASP A 244 32.26 -17.14 7.92
N PRO A 245 31.88 -18.39 8.25
CA PRO A 245 30.48 -18.81 8.32
C PRO A 245 29.59 -17.98 9.26
N VAL A 246 30.16 -17.45 10.36
CA VAL A 246 29.39 -16.65 11.33
C VAL A 246 29.05 -15.29 10.71
N ARG A 247 30.04 -14.60 10.14
CA ARG A 247 29.82 -13.32 9.45
C ARG A 247 28.94 -13.45 8.22
N ARG A 248 29.03 -14.58 7.52
CA ARG A 248 28.16 -14.90 6.37
C ARG A 248 26.69 -14.98 6.78
N ARG A 249 26.39 -15.70 7.86
CA ARG A 249 25.03 -15.74 8.44
C ARG A 249 24.51 -14.34 8.77
N THR A 250 25.33 -13.50 9.41
CA THR A 250 24.94 -12.11 9.73
C THR A 250 24.63 -11.29 8.48
N SER A 251 25.44 -11.40 7.43
CA SER A 251 25.17 -10.73 6.15
C SER A 251 23.87 -11.20 5.51
N LEU A 252 23.63 -12.52 5.48
CA LEU A 252 22.39 -13.09 4.95
C LEU A 252 21.16 -12.60 5.75
N LEU A 253 21.25 -12.57 7.08
CA LEU A 253 20.21 -12.04 7.94
C LEU A 253 19.89 -10.56 7.63
N GLN A 254 20.93 -9.73 7.48
CA GLN A 254 20.73 -8.31 7.17
C GLN A 254 20.05 -8.12 5.81
N ILE A 255 20.41 -8.92 4.81
CA ILE A 255 19.78 -8.88 3.48
C ILE A 255 18.31 -9.33 3.58
N ALA A 256 18.03 -10.40 4.31
CA ALA A 256 16.66 -10.87 4.55
C ALA A 256 15.81 -9.78 5.23
N GLN A 257 16.36 -9.09 6.23
CA GLN A 257 15.69 -7.98 6.91
C GLN A 257 15.43 -6.79 5.97
N ASN A 258 16.40 -6.44 5.13
CA ASN A 258 16.22 -5.40 4.11
C ASN A 258 15.17 -5.80 3.06
N ALA A 259 14.98 -7.10 2.81
CA ALA A 259 13.92 -7.65 1.98
C ALA A 259 12.57 -7.79 2.73
N GLY A 260 12.46 -7.32 3.97
CA GLY A 260 11.22 -7.30 4.75
C GLY A 260 10.96 -8.54 5.61
N MET A 261 11.92 -9.48 5.68
CA MET A 261 11.82 -10.66 6.54
C MET A 261 12.19 -10.31 7.99
N SER A 262 11.74 -11.12 8.93
CA SER A 262 12.03 -10.94 10.36
C SER A 262 12.34 -12.25 11.06
N THR A 263 13.15 -12.18 12.11
CA THR A 263 13.41 -13.30 13.02
C THR A 263 12.22 -13.44 13.97
N ARG A 264 11.19 -14.16 13.53
CA ARG A 264 10.01 -14.44 14.36
C ARG A 264 9.71 -15.92 14.29
N SER A 265 9.38 -16.48 15.46
CA SER A 265 8.75 -17.79 15.56
C SER A 265 7.38 -17.74 14.87
N GLY A 266 7.21 -18.56 13.85
CA GLY A 266 5.96 -18.74 13.12
C GLY A 266 6.07 -19.99 12.26
N ASP A 267 4.92 -20.51 11.84
CA ASP A 267 4.85 -21.82 11.16
C ASP A 267 5.46 -21.79 9.74
N ARG A 268 5.75 -20.61 9.21
CA ARG A 268 6.33 -20.40 7.88
C ARG A 268 7.64 -19.65 7.97
N THR A 269 8.72 -20.41 8.03
CA THR A 269 10.08 -19.89 7.96
C THR A 269 10.78 -20.42 6.72
N ILE A 270 11.84 -19.74 6.30
CA ILE A 270 12.82 -20.31 5.35
C ILE A 270 13.29 -21.67 5.90
N SER A 271 13.50 -22.64 5.01
CA SER A 271 14.00 -23.96 5.40
C SER A 271 15.42 -23.87 5.99
N SER A 272 15.68 -24.67 7.02
CA SER A 272 17.02 -24.77 7.62
C SER A 272 18.04 -25.29 6.62
N GLU A 273 17.60 -26.19 5.74
CA GLU A 273 18.39 -26.82 4.69
C GLU A 273 18.90 -25.76 3.71
N PHE A 274 18.01 -24.89 3.21
CA PHE A 274 18.37 -23.82 2.30
C PHE A 274 19.33 -22.81 2.93
N ILE A 275 19.10 -22.38 4.17
CA ILE A 275 20.03 -21.48 4.87
C ILE A 275 21.41 -22.14 5.05
N ASN A 276 21.44 -23.42 5.42
CA ASN A 276 22.69 -24.14 5.60
C ASN A 276 23.43 -24.28 4.26
N GLU A 277 22.72 -24.55 3.18
CA GLU A 277 23.29 -24.58 1.82
C GLU A 277 23.93 -23.23 1.45
N LEU A 278 23.18 -22.13 1.57
CA LEU A 278 23.69 -20.77 1.31
C LEU A 278 24.94 -20.44 2.13
N VAL A 279 25.01 -20.92 3.37
CA VAL A 279 26.16 -20.71 4.26
C VAL A 279 27.38 -21.53 3.83
N THR A 280 27.24 -22.55 2.98
CA THR A 280 28.38 -23.33 2.47
C THR A 280 28.94 -22.82 1.14
N TRP A 281 28.18 -22.03 0.39
CA TRP A 281 28.60 -21.55 -0.93
C TRP A 281 29.94 -20.80 -0.92
N THR A 282 30.75 -20.98 -1.96
CA THR A 282 31.87 -20.08 -2.23
C THR A 282 31.39 -18.84 -3.01
N PRO A 283 32.18 -17.76 -3.09
CA PRO A 283 31.84 -16.65 -3.99
C PRO A 283 31.62 -17.08 -5.44
N LYS A 284 32.33 -18.12 -5.89
CA LYS A 284 32.17 -18.69 -7.24
C LYS A 284 30.82 -19.39 -7.40
N ASP A 285 30.41 -20.19 -6.40
CA ASP A 285 29.11 -20.86 -6.41
C ASP A 285 27.98 -19.83 -6.39
N ALA A 286 28.06 -18.84 -5.50
CA ALA A 286 27.06 -17.78 -5.42
C ALA A 286 26.89 -17.01 -6.73
N ARG A 287 27.99 -16.69 -7.44
CA ARG A 287 27.90 -16.06 -8.77
C ARG A 287 27.22 -16.97 -9.79
N ARG A 288 27.51 -18.27 -9.79
CA ARG A 288 26.88 -19.24 -10.70
C ARG A 288 25.38 -19.36 -10.44
N GLU A 289 25.00 -19.52 -9.18
CA GLU A 289 23.62 -19.81 -8.77
C GLU A 289 22.68 -18.59 -8.76
N LEU A 290 23.23 -17.37 -8.61
CA LEU A 290 22.43 -16.13 -8.53
C LEU A 290 22.48 -15.26 -9.80
N SER A 291 23.33 -15.59 -10.77
CA SER A 291 23.37 -14.89 -12.08
C SER A 291 22.55 -15.61 -13.16
N SER A 292 21.93 -16.74 -12.83
CA SER A 292 21.12 -17.57 -13.72
C SER A 292 19.61 -17.36 -13.55
N GLU A 293 19.20 -16.48 -12.63
CA GLU A 293 17.83 -15.97 -12.45
C GLU A 293 17.67 -14.58 -13.07
#